data_AF-A0A7Y1TQ48-F1
#
_entry.id   AF-A0A7Y1TQ48-F1
#
_cell.length_a   1.000
_cell.length_b   1.000
_cell.length_c   1.000
_cell.angle_alpha   90.00
_cell.angle_beta   90.00
_cell.angle_gamma   90.00
#
_symmetry.space_group_name_H-M   'P 1'
#
loop_
_entity.id
_entity.type
_entity.pdbx_description
1 polymer ?
#
loop_
_entity_poly.entity_id
_entity_poly.type
_entity_poly.pdbx_seq_one_letter_code
_entity_poly.pdbx_strand_id
1 'polypeptide(L)'
;MIRKLTLTRQLFSHALLLLLLLTFTFCQTEDEVVGSTNKDFFTKSSPIVSLMKEAISESDPANKLTGKSTSDDDDDDDDDDDHSGNDGQCAQFQYPISFFVQIDPTQGIELYTITNDDELFNFFDSLSVNDQIRIDFPLMLLDSNGAQVIIGDMIELEDTLQFVVDACRDNVDYEYCDDNNKKVYICHNGHTICVSINAVQAHLDHGDELGECDDDDDDDDDDDDDDNDNDD
;
A
#
# COMPACT_ATOMS: atom_id res chain seq x y z
N MET A 1 48.97 55.20 -38.38
CA MET A 1 48.25 54.38 -39.38
C MET A 1 47.11 53.65 -38.67
N ILE A 2 45.86 54.08 -38.86
CA ILE A 2 44.68 53.43 -38.28
C ILE A 2 43.95 52.76 -39.45
N ARG A 3 43.97 51.42 -39.51
CA ARG A 3 43.26 50.66 -40.53
C ARG A 3 41.79 50.57 -40.11
N LYS A 4 40.88 51.17 -40.88
CA LYS A 4 39.44 50.98 -40.71
C LYS A 4 39.08 49.55 -41.14
N LEU A 5 38.60 48.74 -40.20
CA LEU A 5 38.01 47.43 -40.49
C LEU A 5 36.60 47.65 -41.03
N THR A 6 36.41 47.49 -42.33
CA THR A 6 35.08 47.45 -42.96
C THR A 6 34.49 46.05 -42.82
N LEU A 7 33.67 45.85 -41.80
CA LEU A 7 32.91 44.63 -41.58
C LEU A 7 31.74 44.61 -42.59
N THR A 8 31.76 43.66 -43.53
CA THR A 8 30.74 43.55 -44.58
C THR A 8 29.43 43.00 -44.01
N ARG A 9 28.27 43.46 -44.50
CA ARG A 9 26.93 43.07 -44.01
C ARG A 9 26.69 41.55 -43.97
N GLN A 10 27.39 40.80 -44.83
CA GLN A 10 27.38 39.33 -44.85
C GLN A 10 27.98 38.72 -43.57
N LEU A 11 29.11 39.25 -43.09
CA LEU A 11 29.76 38.77 -41.87
C LEU A 11 28.92 39.07 -40.62
N PHE A 12 28.17 40.17 -40.61
CA PHE A 12 27.28 40.52 -39.50
C PHE A 12 26.07 39.57 -39.40
N SER A 13 25.50 39.16 -40.54
CA SER A 13 24.37 38.23 -40.57
C SER A 13 24.75 36.82 -40.10
N HIS A 14 25.95 36.34 -40.46
CA HIS A 14 26.43 35.04 -40.02
C HIS A 14 26.86 35.07 -38.54
N ALA A 15 27.44 36.18 -38.08
CA ALA A 15 27.78 36.37 -36.66
C ALA A 15 26.51 36.40 -35.78
N LEU A 16 25.41 37.02 -36.24
CA LEU A 16 24.14 37.04 -35.52
C LEU A 16 23.47 35.65 -35.48
N LEU A 17 23.57 34.87 -36.56
CA LEU A 17 23.04 33.50 -36.61
C LEU A 17 23.84 32.54 -35.71
N LEU A 18 25.17 32.70 -35.66
CA LEU A 18 26.05 31.95 -34.74
C LEU A 18 25.83 32.33 -33.28
N LEU A 19 25.52 33.60 -32.99
CA LEU A 19 25.17 34.06 -31.65
C LEU A 19 23.82 33.50 -31.18
N LEU A 20 22.85 33.36 -32.10
CA LEU A 20 21.55 32.71 -31.84
C LEU A 20 21.66 31.18 -31.67
N LEU A 21 22.60 30.52 -32.37
CA LEU A 21 22.86 29.08 -32.18
C LEU A 21 23.57 28.79 -30.84
N LEU A 22 24.38 29.73 -30.33
CA LEU A 22 25.05 29.61 -29.03
C LEU A 22 24.12 29.84 -27.82
N THR A 23 22.90 30.36 -28.03
CA THR A 23 21.89 30.47 -26.96
C THR A 23 21.01 29.22 -26.79
N PHE A 24 21.12 28.21 -27.67
CA PHE A 24 20.36 26.95 -27.56
C PHE A 24 21.07 25.85 -26.75
N THR A 25 22.22 26.13 -26.14
CA THR A 25 22.92 25.20 -25.23
C THR A 25 22.91 25.67 -23.78
N PHE A 26 21.90 26.44 -23.37
CA PHE A 26 21.46 26.34 -21.97
C PHE A 26 20.62 25.07 -21.89
N CYS A 27 21.26 24.01 -21.44
CA CYS A 27 20.62 22.83 -20.91
C CYS A 27 19.55 23.32 -19.92
N GLN A 28 18.27 23.21 -20.28
CA GLN A 28 17.26 22.97 -19.27
C GLN A 28 17.62 21.62 -18.67
N THR A 29 18.44 21.61 -17.63
CA THR A 29 18.07 20.78 -16.51
C THR A 29 16.85 21.49 -15.96
N GLU A 30 15.68 21.02 -16.36
CA GLU A 30 14.52 21.10 -15.50
C GLU A 30 15.04 20.47 -14.20
N ASP A 31 15.43 21.31 -13.24
CA ASP A 31 15.31 20.90 -11.86
C ASP A 31 13.86 20.43 -11.80
N GLU A 32 13.68 19.12 -11.69
CA GLU A 32 12.45 18.59 -11.13
C GLU A 32 12.25 19.40 -9.86
N VAL A 33 11.39 20.41 -9.96
CA VAL A 33 10.60 20.82 -8.82
C VAL A 33 9.87 19.53 -8.51
N VAL A 34 10.48 18.73 -7.62
CA VAL A 34 9.80 17.74 -6.82
C VAL A 34 8.76 18.57 -6.10
N GLY A 35 7.64 18.76 -6.81
CA GLY A 35 6.39 19.18 -6.24
C GLY A 35 6.05 18.02 -5.33
N SER A 36 6.57 18.12 -4.11
CA SER A 36 6.14 17.39 -2.93
C SER A 36 4.65 17.66 -2.83
N THR A 37 3.86 16.89 -3.58
CA THR A 37 2.47 16.73 -3.28
C THR A 37 2.45 16.11 -1.89
N ASN A 38 1.56 16.55 -1.01
CA ASN A 38 1.42 16.03 0.36
C ASN A 38 1.12 14.51 0.44
N LYS A 39 1.33 13.74 -0.63
CA LYS A 39 1.22 12.27 -0.71
C LYS A 39 2.51 11.55 -0.33
N ASP A 40 3.65 12.22 -0.29
CA ASP A 40 4.93 11.56 0.04
C ASP A 40 5.20 11.50 1.55
N PHE A 41 4.35 12.19 2.34
CA PHE A 41 4.46 12.24 3.79
C PHE A 41 3.25 11.60 4.44
N PHE A 42 3.49 10.81 5.48
CA PHE A 42 2.46 10.26 6.36
C PHE A 42 2.75 10.66 7.81
N THR A 43 1.79 10.46 8.71
CA THR A 43 1.94 10.79 10.14
C THR A 43 1.76 9.54 10.98
N LYS A 44 2.05 9.66 12.28
CA LYS A 44 1.80 8.59 13.27
C LYS A 44 0.39 8.01 13.25
N SER A 45 -0.61 8.80 12.85
CA SER A 45 -2.01 8.39 12.79
C SER A 45 -2.46 7.84 11.43
N SER A 46 -1.54 7.71 10.46
CA SER A 46 -1.88 7.15 9.15
C SER A 46 -2.13 5.64 9.22
N PRO A 47 -2.96 5.07 8.33
CA PRO A 47 -3.19 3.63 8.25
C PRO A 47 -1.89 2.83 8.12
N ILE A 48 -0.94 3.35 7.35
CA ILE A 48 0.34 2.68 7.11
C ILE A 48 1.14 2.39 8.38
N VAL A 49 1.08 3.28 9.38
CA VAL A 49 1.78 3.06 10.66
C VAL A 49 1.14 1.90 11.42
N SER A 50 -0.19 1.84 11.44
CA SER A 50 -0.93 0.73 12.05
C SER A 50 -0.61 -0.58 11.33
N LEU A 51 -0.70 -0.58 10.00
CA LEU A 51 -0.42 -1.75 9.15
C LEU A 51 1.02 -2.24 9.31
N MET A 52 2.02 -1.35 9.29
CA MET A 52 3.42 -1.73 9.48
C MET A 52 3.65 -2.35 10.87
N LYS A 53 3.08 -1.75 11.93
CA LYS A 53 3.20 -2.29 13.30
C LYS A 53 2.52 -3.64 13.40
N GLU A 54 1.38 -3.80 12.77
CA GLU A 54 0.62 -5.02 12.82
C GLU A 54 1.27 -6.16 12.03
N ALA A 55 1.80 -5.85 10.84
CA ALA A 55 2.48 -6.81 10.01
C ALA A 55 3.68 -7.49 10.73
N ILE A 56 4.35 -6.74 11.62
CA ILE A 56 5.47 -7.24 12.45
C ILE A 56 5.04 -7.70 13.85
N SER A 57 3.74 -7.63 14.18
CA SER A 57 3.25 -8.11 15.47
C SER A 57 3.13 -9.62 15.43
N GLU A 58 3.64 -10.30 16.47
CA GLU A 58 3.38 -11.73 16.67
C GLU A 58 1.87 -11.95 16.79
N SER A 59 1.33 -12.96 16.09
CA SER A 59 -0.10 -13.27 16.11
C SER A 59 -0.65 -13.76 17.46
N ASP A 60 0.17 -14.00 18.51
CA ASP A 60 -0.21 -13.73 19.92
C ASP A 60 0.92 -14.01 20.94
N PRO A 61 0.99 -13.25 22.05
CA PRO A 61 0.90 -13.93 23.34
C PRO A 61 -0.14 -13.29 24.27
N ALA A 62 -1.42 -13.51 23.95
CA ALA A 62 -2.61 -13.01 24.61
C ALA A 62 -2.70 -11.47 24.77
N ASN A 63 -3.48 -10.83 23.90
CA ASN A 63 -4.09 -9.52 24.13
C ASN A 63 -3.12 -8.33 24.16
N LYS A 64 -3.07 -7.58 23.05
CA LYS A 64 -2.67 -6.17 23.10
C LYS A 64 -3.56 -5.29 22.24
N LEU A 65 -4.81 -5.16 22.71
CA LEU A 65 -5.70 -3.99 22.69
C LEU A 65 -7.16 -4.44 22.49
N THR A 66 -7.71 -5.13 23.49
CA THR A 66 -9.16 -5.33 23.65
C THR A 66 -9.90 -5.86 22.42
N GLY A 67 -9.48 -7.01 21.91
CA GLY A 67 -10.28 -7.85 21.02
C GLY A 67 -10.41 -9.20 21.67
N LYS A 68 -11.42 -9.38 22.52
CA LYS A 68 -11.75 -10.68 23.09
C LYS A 68 -12.17 -11.59 21.93
N SER A 69 -11.25 -12.45 21.48
CA SER A 69 -11.60 -13.78 20.99
C SER A 69 -10.99 -14.77 21.96
N THR A 70 -11.72 -15.01 23.05
CA THR A 70 -11.62 -16.31 23.72
C THR A 70 -12.45 -17.24 22.85
N SER A 71 -11.84 -17.91 21.88
CA SER A 71 -12.27 -19.24 21.48
C SER A 71 -11.84 -20.21 22.60
N ASP A 72 -12.42 -20.00 23.79
CA ASP A 72 -12.51 -21.01 24.83
C ASP A 72 -13.85 -21.69 24.61
N ASP A 73 -13.87 -22.74 23.81
CA ASP A 73 -14.80 -23.86 23.91
C ASP A 73 -14.11 -25.06 23.24
N ASP A 74 -13.28 -25.71 24.06
CA ASP A 74 -13.08 -27.15 24.26
C ASP A 74 -13.14 -28.14 23.06
N ASP A 75 -12.19 -29.07 23.11
CA ASP A 75 -12.14 -30.41 22.50
C ASP A 75 -11.54 -30.54 21.08
N ASP A 76 -10.25 -30.86 20.98
CA ASP A 76 -9.81 -32.24 20.78
C ASP A 76 -8.28 -32.38 20.73
N ASP A 77 -7.79 -33.44 21.38
CA ASP A 77 -6.42 -33.94 21.34
C ASP A 77 -5.97 -34.20 19.89
N ASP A 78 -4.78 -33.72 19.51
CA ASP A 78 -3.80 -34.53 18.77
C ASP A 78 -2.40 -33.88 18.80
N ASP A 79 -1.44 -34.66 19.25
CA ASP A 79 -0.01 -34.43 19.12
C ASP A 79 0.37 -34.30 17.63
N ASP A 80 0.92 -33.16 17.22
CA ASP A 80 1.95 -33.14 16.17
C ASP A 80 2.89 -31.95 16.38
N ASP A 81 4.11 -32.28 16.80
CA ASP A 81 5.29 -31.42 16.80
C ASP A 81 5.58 -30.94 15.36
N ASP A 82 5.18 -29.72 15.03
CA ASP A 82 5.90 -28.90 14.06
C ASP A 82 6.18 -27.52 14.64
N HIS A 83 7.30 -27.41 15.37
CA HIS A 83 7.92 -26.13 15.69
C HIS A 83 8.52 -25.53 14.40
N SER A 84 7.66 -25.07 13.48
CA SER A 84 8.06 -24.04 12.54
C SER A 84 8.07 -22.73 13.32
N GLY A 85 9.26 -22.30 13.74
CA GLY A 85 9.50 -21.07 14.48
C GLY A 85 9.25 -19.81 13.64
N ASN A 86 8.04 -19.69 13.08
CA ASN A 86 7.53 -18.43 12.59
C ASN A 86 6.95 -17.72 13.82
N ASP A 87 7.48 -16.56 14.15
CA ASP A 87 7.10 -15.69 15.27
C ASP A 87 5.69 -15.10 15.12
N GLY A 88 4.82 -15.72 14.32
CA GLY A 88 3.45 -15.28 14.10
C GLY A 88 3.35 -13.94 13.36
N GLN A 89 4.46 -13.39 12.85
CA GLN A 89 4.43 -12.17 12.05
C GLN A 89 3.71 -12.40 10.72
N CYS A 90 2.94 -11.40 10.29
CA CYS A 90 2.25 -11.45 9.01
C CYS A 90 3.17 -11.12 7.84
N ALA A 91 4.11 -10.18 8.01
CA ALA A 91 5.10 -9.84 7.01
C ALA A 91 6.49 -9.62 7.62
N GLN A 92 7.52 -10.09 6.92
CA GLN A 92 8.90 -9.83 7.31
C GLN A 92 9.49 -8.70 6.47
N PHE A 93 9.89 -7.59 7.10
CA PHE A 93 10.58 -6.50 6.41
C PHE A 93 12.06 -6.83 6.18
N GLN A 94 12.56 -6.52 4.98
CA GLN A 94 14.00 -6.56 4.71
C GLN A 94 14.64 -5.28 5.26
N TYR A 95 15.20 -5.39 6.46
CA TYR A 95 16.01 -4.35 7.07
C TYR A 95 17.38 -4.19 6.39
N PRO A 96 18.01 -3.01 6.51
CA PRO A 96 17.54 -1.81 7.23
C PRO A 96 16.58 -0.91 6.42
N ILE A 97 15.65 -0.25 7.11
CA ILE A 97 14.72 0.74 6.53
C ILE A 97 15.08 2.14 7.02
N SER A 98 15.00 3.13 6.14
CA SER A 98 15.32 4.52 6.47
C SER A 98 14.09 5.42 6.39
N PHE A 99 13.85 6.20 7.44
CA PHE A 99 12.75 7.15 7.55
C PHE A 99 13.29 8.58 7.65
N PHE A 100 12.69 9.48 6.88
CA PHE A 100 12.92 10.92 6.92
C PHE A 100 11.81 11.57 7.74
N VAL A 101 12.15 12.08 8.92
CA VAL A 101 11.18 12.71 9.82
C VAL A 101 11.38 14.22 9.81
N GLN A 102 10.31 14.95 9.49
CA GLN A 102 10.23 16.38 9.61
C GLN A 102 9.44 16.72 10.89
N ILE A 103 10.18 17.01 11.95
CA ILE A 103 9.64 17.34 13.29
C ILE A 103 9.10 18.78 13.32
N ASP A 104 9.81 19.70 12.65
CA ASP A 104 9.43 21.11 12.55
C ASP A 104 9.84 21.63 11.16
N PRO A 105 8.95 22.32 10.43
CA PRO A 105 9.28 22.88 9.11
C PRO A 105 10.47 23.85 9.12
N THR A 106 10.88 24.35 10.29
CA THR A 106 12.02 25.24 10.48
C THR A 106 13.31 24.54 10.93
N GLN A 107 13.22 23.30 11.44
CA GLN A 107 14.37 22.56 12.00
C GLN A 107 14.97 21.54 11.02
N GLY A 108 14.32 21.29 9.88
CA GLY A 108 14.83 20.44 8.82
C GLY A 108 14.30 19.00 8.89
N ILE A 109 15.01 18.08 8.21
CA ILE A 109 14.65 16.66 8.10
C ILE A 109 15.72 15.84 8.82
N GLU A 110 15.28 14.96 9.72
CA GLU A 110 16.12 13.98 10.39
C GLU A 110 16.00 12.60 9.73
N LEU A 111 17.10 11.84 9.70
CA LEU A 111 17.15 10.49 9.12
C LEU A 111 17.27 9.46 10.23
N TYR A 112 16.32 8.54 10.28
CA TYR A 112 16.28 7.40 11.20
C TYR A 112 16.51 6.12 10.42
N THR A 113 17.43 5.27 10.88
CA THR A 113 17.68 3.95 10.29
C THR A 113 17.25 2.88 11.28
N ILE A 114 16.33 2.03 10.83
CA ILE A 114 15.72 0.96 11.60
C ILE A 114 16.28 -0.36 11.11
N THR A 115 16.68 -1.24 12.03
CA THR A 115 17.40 -2.47 11.70
C THR A 115 16.67 -3.76 12.08
N ASN A 116 15.55 -3.66 12.80
CA ASN A 116 14.73 -4.78 13.26
C ASN A 116 13.33 -4.30 13.65
N ASP A 117 12.42 -5.24 13.91
CA ASP A 117 11.01 -4.99 14.25
C ASP A 117 10.83 -4.23 15.57
N ASP A 118 11.63 -4.54 16.60
CA ASP A 118 11.59 -3.83 17.87
C ASP A 118 11.92 -2.33 17.69
N GLU A 119 12.95 -2.02 16.88
CA GLU A 119 13.32 -0.65 16.54
C GLU A 119 12.21 0.03 15.72
N LEU A 120 11.57 -0.70 14.80
CA LEU A 120 10.48 -0.17 13.98
C LEU A 120 9.27 0.21 14.85
N PHE A 121 8.87 -0.69 15.75
CA PHE A 121 7.76 -0.47 16.67
C PHE A 121 8.04 0.73 17.59
N ASN A 122 9.23 0.75 18.21
CA ASN A 122 9.63 1.82 19.12
C ASN A 122 9.79 3.16 18.41
N PHE A 123 10.25 3.17 17.16
CA PHE A 123 10.32 4.36 16.32
C PHE A 123 8.95 5.02 16.22
N PHE A 124 7.92 4.30 15.77
CA PHE A 124 6.57 4.85 15.65
C PHE A 124 5.97 5.30 17.00
N ASP A 125 6.24 4.58 18.09
CA ASP A 125 5.79 4.96 19.42
C ASP A 125 6.44 6.26 19.92
N SER A 126 7.69 6.53 19.52
CA SER A 126 8.43 7.74 19.90
C SER A 126 7.97 9.01 19.17
N LEU A 127 7.31 8.87 18.02
CA LEU A 127 6.89 10.01 17.19
C LEU A 127 5.78 10.85 17.84
N SER A 128 5.80 12.14 17.54
CA SER A 128 4.71 13.07 17.80
C SER A 128 3.60 12.94 16.75
N VAL A 129 2.38 13.32 17.12
CA VAL A 129 1.21 13.26 16.23
C VAL A 129 1.32 14.18 15.01
N ASN A 130 2.17 15.20 15.08
CA ASN A 130 2.35 16.19 14.01
C ASN A 130 3.61 15.94 13.17
N ASP A 131 4.41 14.93 13.50
CA ASP A 131 5.62 14.62 12.74
C ASP A 131 5.23 14.14 11.35
N GLN A 132 5.86 14.72 10.32
CA GLN A 132 5.70 14.26 8.94
C GLN A 132 6.82 13.29 8.60
N ILE A 133 6.46 12.10 8.16
CA ILE A 133 7.36 10.98 7.95
C ILE A 133 7.35 10.67 6.46
N ARG A 134 8.52 10.48 5.87
CA ARG A 134 8.68 9.99 4.51
C ARG A 134 9.59 8.77 4.53
N ILE A 135 9.32 7.81 3.66
CA ILE A 135 10.19 6.68 3.37
C ILE A 135 10.61 6.77 1.91
N ASP A 136 11.84 6.36 1.59
CA ASP A 136 12.29 6.21 0.21
C ASP A 136 11.95 4.80 -0.30
N PHE A 137 11.49 4.74 -1.55
CA PHE A 137 11.23 3.50 -2.26
C PHE A 137 12.40 3.13 -3.19
N PRO A 138 12.59 1.83 -3.50
CA PRO A 138 11.73 0.71 -3.12
C PRO A 138 11.96 0.20 -1.69
N LEU A 139 10.89 -0.35 -1.10
CA LEU A 139 10.96 -1.18 0.09
C LEU A 139 10.92 -2.66 -0.29
N MET A 140 11.39 -3.52 0.60
CA MET A 140 11.44 -4.95 0.37
C MET A 140 10.81 -5.69 1.55
N LEU A 141 9.89 -6.60 1.24
CA LEU A 141 9.40 -7.63 2.16
C LEU A 141 9.98 -8.98 1.77
N LEU A 142 9.99 -9.92 2.71
CA LEU A 142 10.34 -11.31 2.49
C LEU A 142 9.08 -12.17 2.60
N ASP A 143 8.85 -13.04 1.62
CA ASP A 143 7.77 -14.03 1.67
C ASP A 143 8.13 -15.21 2.60
N SER A 144 7.21 -16.17 2.74
CA SER A 144 7.41 -17.38 3.56
C SER A 144 8.58 -18.27 3.10
N ASN A 145 9.07 -18.08 1.87
CA ASN A 145 10.22 -18.78 1.31
C ASN A 145 11.52 -17.93 1.38
N GLY A 146 11.46 -16.72 1.95
CA GLY A 146 12.56 -15.76 1.98
C GLY A 146 12.83 -15.07 0.63
N ALA A 147 11.91 -15.16 -0.34
CA ALA A 147 12.00 -14.42 -1.58
C ALA A 147 11.59 -12.96 -1.39
N GLN A 148 12.21 -12.05 -2.15
CA GLN A 148 11.99 -10.62 -2.01
C GLN A 148 10.77 -10.16 -2.81
N VAL A 149 9.83 -9.50 -2.12
CA VAL A 149 8.73 -8.73 -2.70
C VAL A 149 9.14 -7.27 -2.69
N ILE A 150 9.23 -6.66 -3.87
CA ILE A 150 9.66 -5.26 -4.03
C ILE A 150 8.41 -4.37 -4.08
N ILE A 151 8.38 -3.36 -3.22
CA ILE A 151 7.32 -2.36 -3.12
C ILE A 151 7.87 -1.05 -3.67
N GLY A 152 7.25 -0.52 -4.72
CA GLY A 152 7.75 0.63 -5.49
C GLY A 152 7.22 1.99 -5.06
N ASP A 153 6.10 2.04 -4.35
CA ASP A 153 5.50 3.30 -3.90
C ASP A 153 4.62 3.14 -2.64
N MET A 154 4.12 4.25 -2.12
CA MET A 154 3.32 4.31 -0.90
C MET A 154 1.97 3.59 -1.04
N ILE A 155 1.40 3.58 -2.25
CA ILE A 155 0.13 2.90 -2.52
C ILE A 155 0.38 1.39 -2.45
N GLU A 156 1.39 0.90 -3.16
CA GLU A 156 1.77 -0.51 -3.11
C GLU A 156 2.16 -0.97 -1.70
N LEU A 157 2.76 -0.10 -0.89
CA LEU A 157 3.07 -0.40 0.51
C LEU A 157 1.81 -0.60 1.35
N GLU A 158 0.88 0.35 1.31
CA GLU A 158 -0.38 0.26 2.07
C GLU A 158 -1.20 -0.95 1.62
N ASP A 159 -1.34 -1.16 0.31
CA ASP A 159 -2.10 -2.25 -0.29
C ASP A 159 -1.52 -3.63 0.08
N THR A 160 -0.19 -3.77 -0.06
CA THR A 160 0.50 -5.03 0.25
C THR A 160 0.39 -5.35 1.73
N LEU A 161 0.60 -4.36 2.60
CA LEU A 161 0.51 -4.58 4.04
C LEU A 161 -0.91 -4.89 4.48
N GLN A 162 -1.93 -4.23 3.92
CA GLN A 162 -3.34 -4.53 4.19
C GLN A 162 -3.67 -5.98 3.80
N PHE A 163 -3.34 -6.39 2.57
CA PHE A 163 -3.58 -7.76 2.12
C PHE A 163 -2.91 -8.81 3.00
N VAL A 164 -1.63 -8.59 3.35
CA VAL A 164 -0.88 -9.54 4.17
C VAL A 164 -1.40 -9.61 5.60
N VAL A 165 -1.79 -8.47 6.18
CA VAL A 165 -2.43 -8.40 7.50
C VAL A 165 -3.77 -9.14 7.49
N ASP A 166 -4.62 -8.90 6.50
CA ASP A 166 -5.95 -9.50 6.45
C ASP A 166 -5.86 -11.01 6.27
N ALA A 167 -5.02 -11.48 5.34
CA ALA A 167 -4.77 -12.90 5.11
C ALA A 167 -4.14 -13.62 6.33
N CYS A 168 -3.47 -12.86 7.21
CA CYS A 168 -2.81 -13.38 8.41
C CYS A 168 -3.74 -13.46 9.62
N ARG A 169 -4.70 -12.54 9.75
CA ARG A 169 -5.63 -12.48 10.90
C ARG A 169 -6.67 -13.59 10.88
N ASP A 170 -7.29 -13.77 9.73
CA ASP A 170 -8.40 -14.70 9.52
C ASP A 170 -8.34 -15.10 8.05
N ASN A 171 -8.74 -16.32 7.70
CA ASN A 171 -8.92 -16.71 6.30
C ASN A 171 -10.07 -15.88 5.69
N VAL A 172 -9.85 -14.59 5.42
CA VAL A 172 -10.80 -13.76 4.69
C VAL A 172 -10.76 -14.25 3.25
N ASP A 173 -11.73 -15.09 2.90
CA ASP A 173 -11.91 -15.62 1.55
C ASP A 173 -12.39 -14.49 0.64
N TYR A 174 -11.45 -13.65 0.23
CA TYR A 174 -11.72 -12.59 -0.72
C TYR A 174 -12.01 -13.22 -2.07
N GLU A 175 -13.24 -13.03 -2.54
CA GLU A 175 -13.56 -13.29 -3.93
C GLU A 175 -13.01 -12.15 -4.80
N TYR A 176 -11.87 -12.42 -5.44
CA TYR A 176 -11.19 -11.46 -6.30
C TYR A 176 -11.91 -11.33 -7.65
N CYS A 177 -12.11 -10.09 -8.06
CA CYS A 177 -12.75 -9.73 -9.32
C CYS A 177 -11.75 -9.22 -10.37
N ASP A 178 -10.44 -9.40 -10.13
CA ASP A 178 -9.37 -9.12 -11.08
C ASP A 178 -8.24 -10.17 -11.03
N ASP A 179 -7.50 -10.28 -12.14
CA ASP A 179 -6.44 -11.29 -12.30
C ASP A 179 -5.20 -11.06 -11.44
N ASN A 180 -5.09 -9.88 -10.79
CA ASN A 180 -3.92 -9.52 -9.98
C ASN A 180 -4.20 -9.55 -8.48
N ASN A 181 -5.38 -10.00 -8.06
CA ASN A 181 -5.82 -10.02 -6.66
C ASN A 181 -5.69 -8.64 -5.99
N LYS A 182 -6.04 -7.57 -6.70
CA LYS A 182 -6.04 -6.17 -6.21
C LYS A 182 -7.44 -5.61 -6.03
N LYS A 183 -8.46 -6.32 -6.53
CA LYS A 183 -9.85 -5.92 -6.48
C LYS A 183 -10.73 -7.06 -5.99
N VAL A 184 -11.71 -6.73 -5.17
CA VAL A 184 -12.65 -7.69 -4.61
C VAL A 184 -14.08 -7.23 -4.84
N TYR A 185 -15.01 -8.18 -4.79
CA TYR A 185 -16.43 -7.87 -4.81
C TYR A 185 -16.89 -7.30 -3.47
N ILE A 186 -17.78 -6.30 -3.56
CA ILE A 186 -18.49 -5.68 -2.45
C ILE A 186 -19.96 -5.55 -2.85
N CYS A 187 -20.88 -5.87 -1.95
CA CYS A 187 -22.30 -5.55 -2.11
C CYS A 187 -22.57 -4.13 -1.59
N HIS A 188 -22.79 -3.19 -2.52
CA HIS A 188 -23.05 -1.78 -2.21
C HIS A 188 -24.49 -1.42 -2.55
N ASN A 189 -25.32 -1.20 -1.53
CA ASN A 189 -26.74 -0.86 -1.69
C ASN A 189 -27.51 -1.85 -2.60
N GLY A 190 -27.23 -3.15 -2.47
CA GLY A 190 -27.86 -4.19 -3.29
C GLY A 190 -27.29 -4.30 -4.72
N HIS A 191 -26.12 -3.72 -4.98
CA HIS A 191 -25.40 -3.95 -6.23
C HIS A 191 -23.99 -4.46 -5.98
N THR A 192 -23.66 -5.60 -6.58
CA THR A 192 -22.29 -6.12 -6.63
C THR A 192 -21.39 -5.17 -7.42
N ILE A 193 -20.36 -4.65 -6.76
CA ILE A 193 -19.35 -3.80 -7.36
C ILE A 193 -17.95 -4.39 -7.15
N CYS A 194 -17.11 -4.27 -8.17
CA CYS A 194 -15.70 -4.70 -8.12
C CYS A 194 -14.81 -3.49 -7.79
N VAL A 195 -14.34 -3.40 -6.55
CA VAL A 195 -13.60 -2.25 -6.02
C VAL A 195 -12.16 -2.63 -5.69
N SER A 196 -11.28 -1.63 -5.57
CA SER A 196 -9.93 -1.87 -5.05
C SER A 196 -10.03 -2.41 -3.62
N ILE A 197 -9.14 -3.32 -3.23
CA ILE A 197 -8.99 -3.75 -1.81
C ILE A 197 -8.85 -2.51 -0.91
N ASN A 198 -8.18 -1.48 -1.41
CA ASN A 198 -7.93 -0.21 -0.72
C ASN A 198 -9.20 0.60 -0.43
N ALA A 199 -10.32 0.26 -1.09
CA ALA A 199 -11.62 0.89 -0.86
C ALA A 199 -12.52 0.05 0.04
N VAL A 200 -12.18 -1.22 0.30
CA VAL A 200 -13.02 -2.17 1.05
C VAL A 200 -13.39 -1.59 2.41
N GLN A 201 -12.41 -1.15 3.21
CA GLN A 201 -12.71 -0.60 4.53
C GLN A 201 -13.61 0.63 4.47
N ALA A 202 -13.41 1.52 3.49
CA ALA A 202 -14.28 2.69 3.32
C ALA A 202 -15.71 2.30 2.93
N HIS A 203 -15.87 1.23 2.16
CA HIS A 203 -17.16 0.65 1.82
C HIS A 203 -17.83 0.00 3.05
N LEU A 204 -17.08 -0.80 3.83
CA LEU A 204 -17.57 -1.41 5.06
C LEU A 204 -17.97 -0.36 6.12
N ASP A 205 -17.18 0.71 6.27
CA ASP A 205 -17.48 1.85 7.16
C ASP A 205 -18.76 2.60 6.73
N HIS A 206 -19.15 2.45 5.47
CA HIS A 206 -20.38 3.03 4.91
C HIS A 206 -21.56 2.04 4.93
N GLY A 207 -21.37 0.83 5.46
CA GLY A 207 -22.41 -0.19 5.61
C GLY A 207 -22.56 -1.13 4.41
N ASP A 208 -21.56 -1.20 3.54
CA ASP A 208 -21.51 -2.20 2.48
C ASP A 208 -21.02 -3.56 3.04
N GLU A 209 -21.24 -4.63 2.29
CA GLU A 209 -20.88 -6.00 2.70
C GLU A 209 -19.80 -6.57 1.78
N LEU A 210 -18.91 -7.41 2.34
CA LEU A 210 -17.86 -8.08 1.57
C LEU A 210 -18.44 -9.23 0.74
N GLY A 211 -18.08 -9.30 -0.54
CA GLY A 211 -18.57 -10.31 -1.48
C GLY A 211 -19.56 -9.77 -2.50
N GLU A 212 -20.12 -10.67 -3.31
CA GLU A 212 -21.25 -10.35 -4.18
C GLU A 212 -22.53 -10.17 -3.34
N CYS A 213 -23.53 -9.47 -3.87
CA CYS A 213 -24.85 -9.48 -3.26
C CYS A 213 -25.49 -10.88 -3.45
N ASP A 214 -26.26 -11.32 -2.47
CA ASP A 214 -27.18 -12.43 -2.66
C ASP A 214 -28.25 -11.99 -3.67
N ASP A 215 -28.08 -12.36 -4.94
CA ASP A 215 -29.14 -12.22 -5.94
C ASP A 215 -30.23 -13.24 -5.56
N ASP A 216 -31.26 -12.78 -4.84
CA ASP A 216 -32.57 -13.46 -4.79
C ASP A 216 -33.20 -13.38 -6.19
N ASP A 217 -32.59 -14.03 -7.19
CA ASP A 217 -33.21 -14.36 -8.46
C ASP A 217 -34.20 -15.52 -8.21
N ASP A 218 -35.28 -15.23 -7.49
CA ASP A 218 -36.55 -15.97 -7.57
C ASP A 218 -37.21 -15.68 -8.94
N ASP A 219 -36.52 -16.03 -10.04
CA ASP A 219 -37.12 -16.22 -11.36
C ASP A 219 -37.36 -17.74 -11.58
N ASP A 220 -38.09 -18.36 -10.66
CA ASP A 220 -38.79 -19.64 -10.93
C ASP A 220 -40.08 -19.34 -11.73
N ASP A 221 -39.92 -18.85 -12.96
CA ASP A 221 -40.95 -18.95 -13.99
C ASP A 221 -40.80 -20.31 -14.70
N ASP A 222 -41.79 -21.16 -14.44
CA ASP A 222 -42.29 -22.29 -15.24
C ASP A 222 -41.39 -23.52 -15.48
N ASP A 223 -41.74 -24.62 -14.79
CA ASP A 223 -42.01 -25.88 -15.50
C ASP A 223 -43.27 -26.54 -14.91
N ASP A 224 -44.35 -26.45 -15.69
CA ASP A 224 -45.51 -27.32 -15.64
C ASP A 224 -45.06 -28.79 -15.74
N ASP A 225 -45.15 -29.55 -14.65
CA ASP A 225 -45.29 -31.00 -14.73
C ASP A 225 -46.62 -31.43 -14.07
N ASP A 226 -47.63 -31.47 -14.93
CA ASP A 226 -48.82 -32.32 -14.83
C ASP A 226 -48.37 -33.78 -14.61
N ASP A 227 -48.33 -34.26 -13.37
CA ASP A 227 -48.40 -35.70 -13.09
C ASP A 227 -49.60 -36.01 -12.19
N ASN A 228 -50.70 -36.31 -12.88
CA ASN A 228 -51.78 -37.15 -12.39
C ASN A 228 -51.22 -38.54 -12.07
N ASP A 229 -51.01 -38.86 -10.80
CA ASP A 229 -51.01 -40.24 -10.32
C ASP A 229 -52.16 -40.44 -9.31
N ASN A 230 -53.26 -40.94 -9.85
CA ASN A 230 -54.11 -41.87 -9.11
C ASN A 230 -53.27 -43.13 -8.85
N ASP A 231 -53.10 -43.53 -7.59
CA ASP A 231 -53.07 -44.94 -7.23
C ASP A 231 -53.40 -45.13 -5.73
N ASP A 232 -54.30 -46.12 -5.52
CA ASP A 232 -54.92 -46.71 -4.32
C ASP A 232 -55.93 -45.93 -3.46
#